data_AF-A0A4W3K536-F1
#
_entry.id   AF-A0A4W3K536-F1
#
_cell.length_a   1.000
_cell.length_b   1.000
_cell.length_c   1.000
_cell.angle_alpha   90.00
_cell.angle_beta   90.00
_cell.angle_gamma   90.00
#
_symmetry.space_group_name_H-M   'P 1'
#
loop_
_entity.id
_entity.type
_entity.pdbx_description
1 polymer ?
#
loop_
_entity_poly.entity_id
_entity_poly.type
_entity_poly.pdbx_seq_one_letter_code
_entity_poly.pdbx_strand_id
1 'polypeptide(L)'
;MSTPKTGCLVLEGDSLTKSSEVDNPFTCPISNDESGGVDCTDAFYKCAPKLTCPNYHLQDCKVKYYLPEKDVMPSGDYCSAYLSAWPAHMTGKIVRSIRKPKSSGIPKHHGYDDEFASNAAKPQFLEQLEAHLRKELQTLDMSKPKIQEVKLQAYREVFEYFIEDLKTYKPLLAAIKNEYELTLAYMEDQIRELQPLKAMMFTTVEQCNQKIMAIYEQESLELKTLKDEKLDLLKQIDKSMETKNTLREQVAKLQTELQIQYKKYRDEYDARRLLLSDINNLRAQQEESKPSELQADIVEDTVKLNLALKVTRQDLTMLQVELNTMKAEYGDVIPRREFEILEKNYNELHEKHEHIQKDHNQIKVEYSTLLEVHKYITIQRDKLLLEIEQFKTSASVSGAIVPAESQEPSQIMHEIEKKETEDLEEFEGLGTGEDVLLFLRHDGLVKNTQMSRKDIVSVVMEIWKEKIQADEESGIRSNFAEFFNSFLQKKYGDLTVQWAYNIYYGCRHCQDDDYINIFFRILNGTVSLCFRVP
;
A
#
# COMPACT_ATOMS: atom_id res chain seq x y z
N MET A 1 -48.80 -20.32 16.23
CA MET A 1 -50.19 -19.86 16.00
C MET A 1 -50.75 -19.30 17.29
N SER A 2 -51.47 -18.18 17.17
CA SER A 2 -52.34 -17.53 18.16
C SER A 2 -51.71 -16.72 19.30
N THR A 3 -51.71 -15.41 19.06
CA THR A 3 -51.91 -14.32 20.05
C THR A 3 -53.17 -14.55 20.92
N PRO A 4 -53.35 -13.75 21.98
CA PRO A 4 -54.23 -12.59 21.83
C PRO A 4 -53.78 -11.28 22.52
N LYS A 5 -54.22 -10.17 21.92
CA LYS A 5 -54.36 -8.79 22.42
C LYS A 5 -55.38 -8.78 23.61
N THR A 6 -55.58 -7.78 24.47
CA THR A 6 -55.76 -6.32 24.28
C THR A 6 -55.98 -5.71 25.68
N GLY A 7 -55.66 -4.43 25.90
CA GLY A 7 -56.12 -3.69 27.08
C GLY A 7 -55.67 -2.23 27.08
N CYS A 8 -56.49 -1.35 26.51
CA CYS A 8 -56.30 0.09 26.36
C CYS A 8 -57.07 0.83 27.46
N LEU A 9 -56.52 1.91 28.02
CA LEU A 9 -57.30 3.00 28.63
C LEU A 9 -56.59 4.34 28.35
N VAL A 10 -57.37 5.26 27.76
CA VAL A 10 -57.09 6.65 27.43
C VAL A 10 -58.03 7.51 28.26
N LEU A 11 -57.55 8.63 28.82
CA LEU A 11 -58.26 9.92 29.05
C LEU A 11 -57.16 11.00 29.07
N GLU A 12 -57.05 11.90 28.08
CA GLU A 12 -57.59 13.29 28.06
C GLU A 12 -57.26 14.07 29.35
N GLY A 13 -56.62 15.24 29.39
CA GLY A 13 -56.32 16.28 28.40
C GLY A 13 -56.68 17.61 29.06
N ASP A 14 -55.72 18.52 29.28
CA ASP A 14 -56.02 19.93 29.56
C ASP A 14 -54.86 20.84 29.12
N SER A 15 -55.25 21.92 28.45
CA SER A 15 -54.39 22.88 27.75
C SER A 15 -54.11 24.09 28.62
N LEU A 16 -52.92 24.70 28.51
CA LEU A 16 -52.74 26.14 28.73
C LEU A 16 -51.46 26.64 28.05
N THR A 17 -51.67 27.47 27.03
CA THR A 17 -50.68 28.32 26.36
C THR A 17 -50.46 29.59 27.17
N LYS A 18 -49.21 30.07 27.26
CA LYS A 18 -48.85 31.51 27.26
C LYS A 18 -47.35 31.73 27.11
N SER A 19 -47.04 32.68 26.23
CA SER A 19 -45.76 33.23 25.81
C SER A 19 -45.35 34.46 26.65
N SER A 20 -44.05 34.72 26.79
CA SER A 20 -43.33 36.04 26.80
C SER A 20 -41.94 35.92 27.46
N GLU A 21 -40.88 36.24 26.71
CA GLU A 21 -39.92 37.37 26.92
C GLU A 21 -38.77 37.05 27.90
N VAL A 22 -37.56 36.73 27.37
CA VAL A 22 -36.41 37.62 27.07
C VAL A 22 -35.66 38.08 28.34
N ASP A 23 -34.44 37.56 28.54
CA ASP A 23 -33.22 38.35 28.72
C ASP A 23 -32.00 37.44 28.93
N ASN A 24 -31.02 37.55 28.02
CA ASN A 24 -29.70 36.93 28.11
C ASN A 24 -28.68 38.03 27.75
N PRO A 25 -27.81 38.47 28.66
CA PRO A 25 -26.75 39.42 28.35
C PRO A 25 -25.46 38.66 28.00
N PHE A 26 -24.71 39.12 27.01
CA PHE A 26 -23.23 39.15 26.97
C PHE A 26 -22.77 39.33 25.53
N THR A 27 -22.39 40.55 25.14
CA THR A 27 -21.31 40.75 24.16
C THR A 27 -20.84 42.19 24.10
N CYS A 28 -19.52 42.38 24.20
CA CYS A 28 -18.65 43.32 23.47
C CYS A 28 -17.36 43.53 24.31
N PRO A 29 -16.25 44.01 23.74
CA PRO A 29 -15.77 43.95 22.35
C PRO A 29 -14.29 43.51 22.27
N ILE A 30 -13.81 43.16 21.06
CA ILE A 30 -12.37 43.03 20.78
C ILE A 30 -11.92 44.31 20.07
N SER A 31 -10.96 45.01 20.69
CA SER A 31 -10.10 46.02 20.09
C SER A 31 -8.74 45.42 19.77
N ASN A 32 -8.18 45.90 18.67
CA ASN A 32 -6.89 45.59 18.07
C ASN A 32 -5.72 45.76 19.06
N ASP A 33 -4.68 44.92 18.97
CA ASP A 33 -3.43 45.27 18.27
C ASP A 33 -2.31 44.22 18.48
N GLU A 34 -1.66 43.92 17.36
CA GLU A 34 -0.23 43.65 17.16
C GLU A 34 0.51 42.60 18.01
N SER A 35 0.79 41.45 17.38
CA SER A 35 2.18 40.95 17.25
C SER A 35 2.30 40.04 16.04
N GLY A 36 3.17 40.41 15.11
CA GLY A 36 3.34 39.77 13.80
C GLY A 36 3.88 38.34 13.84
N GLY A 37 3.26 37.49 13.02
CA GLY A 37 3.81 36.25 12.50
C GLY A 37 3.81 36.34 10.98
N VAL A 38 4.97 36.14 10.38
CA VAL A 38 5.17 36.21 8.92
C VAL A 38 4.55 34.97 8.29
N ASP A 39 3.42 35.18 7.58
CA ASP A 39 2.78 34.20 6.72
C ASP A 39 3.71 33.79 5.58
N CYS A 40 4.11 32.52 5.57
CA CYS A 40 4.81 31.87 4.47
C CYS A 40 4.02 30.64 3.99
N THR A 41 2.72 30.79 3.75
CA THR A 41 1.92 29.75 3.09
C THR A 41 0.78 30.37 2.26
N ASP A 42 1.11 31.20 1.27
CA ASP A 42 0.12 31.56 0.23
C ASP A 42 0.72 31.82 -1.16
N ALA A 43 1.74 31.03 -1.52
CA ALA A 43 2.40 31.10 -2.83
C ALA A 43 2.49 29.75 -3.56
N PHE A 44 1.62 28.78 -3.25
CA PHE A 44 1.71 27.43 -3.84
C PHE A 44 0.72 27.12 -4.97
N TYR A 45 -0.16 28.04 -5.36
CA TYR A 45 -1.03 27.85 -6.53
C TYR A 45 -1.11 29.11 -7.40
N LYS A 46 -0.03 29.45 -8.11
CA LYS A 46 -0.04 30.26 -9.36
C LYS A 46 1.37 30.41 -9.93
N CYS A 47 1.91 29.34 -10.50
CA CYS A 47 2.84 29.38 -11.64
C CYS A 47 3.19 27.95 -12.07
N ALA A 48 2.21 27.26 -12.66
CA ALA A 48 2.53 26.20 -13.59
C ALA A 48 2.44 26.82 -14.99
N PRO A 49 3.55 27.14 -15.68
CA PRO A 49 3.49 27.31 -17.12
C PRO A 49 2.99 25.99 -17.69
N LYS A 50 1.92 26.03 -18.48
CA LYS A 50 1.41 24.89 -19.24
C LYS A 50 2.55 24.34 -20.08
N LEU A 51 3.21 23.29 -19.60
CA LEU A 51 4.01 22.41 -20.44
C LEU A 51 3.03 21.58 -21.25
N THR A 52 2.50 22.17 -22.31
CA THR A 52 2.04 21.41 -23.47
C THR A 52 3.26 20.68 -23.99
N CYS A 53 3.35 19.38 -23.69
CA CYS A 53 4.25 18.48 -24.39
C CYS A 53 3.97 18.65 -25.89
N PRO A 54 4.96 19.04 -26.71
CA PRO A 54 4.87 18.75 -28.13
C PRO A 54 4.86 17.22 -28.21
N ASN A 55 3.77 16.64 -28.69
CA ASN A 55 3.76 15.26 -29.12
C ASN A 55 4.84 15.11 -30.19
N TYR A 56 6.05 14.69 -29.80
CA TYR A 56 6.99 14.15 -30.75
C TYR A 56 6.47 12.76 -31.08
N HIS A 57 5.67 12.69 -32.14
CA HIS A 57 5.59 11.47 -32.91
C HIS A 57 7.00 11.25 -33.46
N LEU A 58 7.74 10.30 -32.88
CA LEU A 58 8.83 9.65 -33.62
C LEU A 58 8.15 8.89 -34.74
N GLN A 59 7.88 9.61 -35.82
CA GLN A 59 7.44 9.03 -37.06
C GLN A 59 8.58 8.14 -37.51
N ASP A 60 8.34 6.83 -37.43
CA ASP A 60 9.24 5.79 -37.88
C ASP A 60 9.43 5.97 -39.39
N CYS A 61 10.35 6.87 -39.77
CA CYS A 61 10.69 7.14 -41.15
C CYS A 61 11.54 5.98 -41.67
N LYS A 62 10.92 4.82 -41.88
CA LYS A 62 11.34 3.88 -42.91
C LYS A 62 11.04 4.51 -44.28
N VAL A 63 11.73 5.60 -44.60
CA VAL A 63 11.85 6.04 -45.99
C VAL A 63 12.79 5.03 -46.64
N LYS A 64 12.22 3.98 -47.24
CA LYS A 64 12.91 3.24 -48.29
C LYS A 64 13.18 4.26 -49.38
N TYR A 65 14.44 4.65 -49.55
CA TYR A 65 14.87 5.34 -50.75
C TYR A 65 14.67 4.38 -51.93
N TYR A 66 13.53 4.51 -52.61
CA TYR A 66 13.38 3.96 -53.95
C TYR A 66 14.15 4.92 -54.87
N LEU A 67 15.34 4.51 -55.29
CA LEU A 67 15.94 5.07 -56.50
C LEU A 67 14.92 4.88 -57.63
N PRO A 68 14.61 5.91 -58.43
CA PRO A 68 13.80 5.73 -59.62
C PRO A 68 14.40 4.60 -60.46
N GLU A 69 13.52 3.70 -60.93
CA GLU A 69 13.88 2.72 -61.95
C GLU A 69 14.48 3.49 -63.15
N LYS A 70 15.55 2.96 -63.75
CA LYS A 70 16.40 3.67 -64.73
C LYS A 70 15.61 4.06 -65.99
N ASP A 71 14.89 5.16 -65.93
CA ASP A 71 14.28 5.78 -67.10
C ASP A 71 15.27 6.78 -67.69
N VAL A 72 15.89 6.32 -68.79
CA VAL A 72 16.34 7.09 -69.95
C VAL A 72 17.20 8.32 -69.64
N MET A 73 18.52 8.10 -69.68
CA MET A 73 19.47 9.18 -69.99
C MET A 73 19.06 9.84 -71.32
N PRO A 74 18.97 11.19 -71.41
CA PRO A 74 18.80 11.84 -72.70
C PRO A 74 20.05 11.56 -73.54
N SER A 75 19.86 10.85 -74.65
CA SER A 75 20.85 10.64 -75.69
C SER A 75 21.16 11.98 -76.37
N GLY A 76 22.10 12.73 -75.78
CA GLY A 76 22.71 13.89 -76.41
C GLY A 76 23.87 13.43 -77.30
N ASP A 77 23.90 13.94 -78.53
CA ASP A 77 24.91 13.66 -79.54
C ASP A 77 26.35 13.79 -78.98
N TYR A 78 27.09 12.68 -79.04
CA TYR A 78 28.50 12.61 -78.66
C TYR A 78 29.35 13.35 -79.69
N CYS A 79 29.64 14.63 -79.43
CA CYS A 79 30.82 15.25 -79.99
C CYS A 79 32.02 14.83 -79.12
N SER A 80 32.88 14.00 -79.71
CA SER A 80 34.13 13.46 -79.19
C SER A 80 34.93 14.48 -78.37
N ALA A 81 35.00 14.27 -77.05
CA ALA A 81 36.03 14.81 -76.19
C ALA A 81 36.59 13.66 -75.35
N TYR A 82 37.78 13.22 -75.73
CA TYR A 82 38.59 12.16 -75.15
C TYR A 82 38.64 12.25 -73.61
N LEU A 83 37.90 11.39 -72.90
CA LEU A 83 38.15 11.10 -71.48
C LEU A 83 39.19 9.99 -71.41
N SER A 84 40.33 10.29 -70.80
CA SER A 84 41.52 9.44 -70.71
C SER A 84 41.23 8.01 -70.26
N ALA A 85 41.86 7.05 -70.93
CA ALA A 85 41.73 5.60 -70.74
C ALA A 85 42.38 5.11 -69.43
N TRP A 86 41.70 5.28 -68.31
CA TRP A 86 41.97 4.51 -67.10
C TRP A 86 40.77 3.61 -66.77
N PRO A 87 40.90 2.27 -66.84
CA PRO A 87 39.76 1.39 -66.66
C PRO A 87 39.24 1.36 -65.21
N ALA A 88 37.91 1.43 -65.05
CA ALA A 88 37.23 1.37 -63.75
C ALA A 88 37.52 0.10 -62.92
N HIS A 89 38.01 -0.97 -63.57
CA HIS A 89 38.35 -2.24 -62.89
C HIS A 89 39.72 -2.23 -62.19
N MET A 90 40.56 -1.20 -62.39
CA MET A 90 41.86 -1.07 -61.70
C MET A 90 41.76 -0.41 -60.31
N THR A 91 40.59 0.12 -59.93
CA THR A 91 40.39 0.87 -58.67
C THR A 91 40.08 -0.08 -57.51
N GLY A 92 41.08 -0.82 -57.04
CA GLY A 92 40.86 -1.92 -56.11
C GLY A 92 41.83 -2.01 -54.95
N LYS A 93 42.16 -0.92 -54.22
CA LYS A 93 43.02 -1.04 -53.02
C LYS A 93 43.05 0.14 -52.02
N ILE A 94 42.04 1.01 -51.97
CA ILE A 94 42.12 2.20 -51.08
C ILE A 94 41.50 1.95 -49.69
N VAL A 95 40.55 1.01 -49.54
CA VAL A 95 39.92 0.74 -48.22
C VAL A 95 39.69 -0.75 -47.99
N ARG A 96 40.77 -1.51 -47.73
CA ARG A 96 40.68 -2.79 -47.02
C ARG A 96 41.77 -2.88 -45.97
N SER A 97 41.62 -2.10 -44.91
CA SER A 97 42.28 -2.41 -43.63
C SER A 97 41.33 -2.06 -42.49
N ILE A 98 40.20 -2.78 -42.43
CA ILE A 98 39.43 -2.92 -41.21
C ILE A 98 39.14 -4.42 -41.06
N ARG A 99 40.01 -5.06 -40.27
CA ARG A 99 39.87 -6.33 -39.53
C ARG A 99 38.93 -7.38 -40.16
N LYS A 100 39.50 -8.50 -40.65
CA LYS A 100 38.77 -9.77 -40.72
C LYS A 100 39.24 -10.72 -39.61
N PRO A 101 38.34 -11.36 -38.85
CA PRO A 101 38.69 -12.51 -38.04
C PRO A 101 38.88 -13.74 -38.94
N LYS A 102 39.80 -14.62 -38.52
CA LYS A 102 40.11 -15.89 -39.20
C LYS A 102 38.87 -16.79 -39.20
N SER A 103 38.49 -17.29 -40.37
CA SER A 103 37.66 -18.50 -40.50
C SER A 103 38.01 -19.23 -41.81
N SER A 104 37.97 -20.54 -41.70
CA SER A 104 38.53 -21.61 -42.52
C SER A 104 37.86 -21.82 -43.89
N GLY A 105 38.68 -22.31 -44.82
CA GLY A 105 38.40 -23.38 -45.81
C GLY A 105 37.09 -23.36 -46.59
N ILE A 106 37.20 -23.16 -47.92
CA ILE A 106 36.62 -23.96 -49.02
C ILE A 106 37.13 -23.34 -50.34
N PRO A 107 37.70 -24.12 -51.28
CA PRO A 107 38.05 -23.63 -52.61
C PRO A 107 36.82 -23.69 -53.51
N LYS A 108 36.44 -22.58 -54.13
CA LYS A 108 35.51 -22.58 -55.27
C LYS A 108 36.22 -22.00 -56.49
N HIS A 109 36.35 -22.88 -57.45
CA HIS A 109 36.87 -22.70 -58.80
C HIS A 109 35.90 -21.83 -59.61
N HIS A 110 36.34 -20.68 -60.11
CA HIS A 110 35.76 -20.05 -61.29
C HIS A 110 36.86 -19.31 -62.04
N GLY A 111 37.19 -19.84 -63.21
CA GLY A 111 38.12 -19.23 -64.15
C GLY A 111 37.43 -18.16 -64.97
N TYR A 112 38.13 -17.06 -65.18
CA TYR A 112 38.02 -16.23 -66.38
C TYR A 112 39.35 -15.48 -66.53
N ASP A 113 39.79 -15.34 -67.77
CA ASP A 113 41.19 -15.20 -68.16
C ASP A 113 41.89 -13.92 -67.66
N ASP A 114 43.08 -14.11 -67.09
CA ASP A 114 44.00 -13.10 -66.58
C ASP A 114 45.11 -12.86 -67.62
N GLU A 115 44.78 -12.27 -68.78
CA GLU A 115 45.78 -12.04 -69.85
C GLU A 115 45.73 -10.66 -70.54
N PHE A 116 45.03 -9.66 -69.97
CA PHE A 116 45.09 -8.27 -70.50
C PHE A 116 45.34 -7.18 -69.44
N ALA A 117 46.06 -7.49 -68.36
CA ALA A 117 46.58 -6.48 -67.45
C ALA A 117 47.99 -6.04 -67.90
N SER A 118 48.07 -5.13 -68.87
CA SER A 118 49.32 -4.42 -69.18
C SER A 118 49.09 -2.92 -69.44
N ASN A 119 49.61 -2.13 -68.51
CA ASN A 119 50.25 -0.83 -68.72
C ASN A 119 49.41 0.44 -68.93
N ALA A 120 48.29 0.63 -68.24
CA ALA A 120 47.78 1.99 -68.02
C ALA A 120 48.38 2.57 -66.71
N ALA A 121 49.40 3.43 -66.81
CA ALA A 121 49.98 4.10 -65.64
C ALA A 121 48.94 5.01 -64.98
N LYS A 122 48.89 4.99 -63.64
CA LYS A 122 47.94 5.79 -62.87
C LYS A 122 48.04 7.27 -63.21
N PRO A 123 46.91 7.99 -63.37
CA PRO A 123 46.95 9.43 -63.52
C PRO A 123 47.70 10.03 -62.34
N GLN A 124 48.77 10.77 -62.62
CA GLN A 124 49.66 11.33 -61.59
C GLN A 124 48.90 12.20 -60.59
N PHE A 125 47.85 12.90 -61.06
CA PHE A 125 46.97 13.69 -60.20
C PHE A 125 46.22 12.85 -59.16
N LEU A 126 45.67 11.68 -59.55
CA LEU A 126 44.98 10.77 -58.64
C LEU A 126 45.95 10.16 -57.62
N GLU A 127 47.20 9.90 -58.03
CA GLU A 127 48.25 9.42 -57.13
C GLU A 127 48.66 10.47 -56.10
N GLN A 128 48.73 11.75 -56.51
CA GLN A 128 49.01 12.87 -55.62
C GLN A 128 47.89 13.10 -54.60
N LEU A 129 46.62 13.08 -55.02
CA LEU A 129 45.46 13.20 -54.11
C LEU A 129 45.40 12.06 -53.10
N GLU A 130 45.67 10.82 -53.52
CA GLU A 130 45.72 9.68 -52.59
C GLU A 130 46.89 9.75 -51.62
N ALA A 131 48.05 10.20 -52.08
CA ALA A 131 49.20 10.41 -51.20
C ALA A 131 48.91 11.51 -50.16
N HIS A 132 48.22 12.59 -50.57
CA HIS A 132 47.79 13.65 -49.68
C HIS A 132 46.76 13.15 -48.65
N LEU A 133 45.72 12.42 -49.09
CA LEU A 133 44.73 11.81 -48.21
C LEU A 133 45.36 10.84 -47.20
N ARG A 134 46.31 10.01 -47.63
CA ARG A 134 47.01 9.09 -46.72
C ARG A 134 47.83 9.83 -45.67
N LYS A 135 48.49 10.94 -46.04
CA LYS A 135 49.23 11.78 -45.10
C LYS A 135 48.29 12.44 -44.09
N GLU A 136 47.21 13.06 -44.56
CA GLU A 136 46.21 13.71 -43.68
C GLU A 136 45.51 12.72 -42.76
N LEU A 137 45.26 11.48 -43.20
CA LEU A 137 44.66 10.45 -42.32
C LEU A 137 45.66 9.84 -41.33
N GLN A 138 46.96 9.85 -41.65
CA GLN A 138 48.01 9.31 -40.78
C GLN A 138 48.42 10.30 -39.68
N THR A 139 48.18 11.59 -39.87
CA THR A 139 48.39 12.64 -38.87
C THR A 139 47.24 12.74 -37.85
N LEU A 140 46.10 12.07 -38.09
CA LEU A 140 44.96 12.07 -37.16
C LEU A 140 45.22 11.21 -35.92
N ASP A 141 44.96 11.79 -34.75
CA ASP A 141 45.04 11.10 -33.47
C ASP A 141 43.74 10.31 -33.20
N MET A 142 43.86 8.97 -33.18
CA MET A 142 42.76 8.02 -33.01
C MET A 142 42.19 7.96 -31.59
N SER A 143 42.69 8.77 -30.66
CA SER A 143 42.25 8.78 -29.26
C SER A 143 41.19 9.85 -28.92
N LYS A 144 40.89 10.80 -29.82
CA LYS A 144 40.04 11.96 -29.51
C LYS A 144 38.55 11.72 -29.79
N PRO A 145 37.60 12.31 -29.02
CA PRO A 145 36.21 12.35 -29.44
C PRO A 145 36.08 13.12 -30.77
N LYS A 146 35.16 12.71 -31.66
CA LYS A 146 34.92 13.26 -33.02
C LYS A 146 35.89 12.83 -34.15
N ILE A 147 36.61 11.71 -34.00
CA ILE A 147 37.49 11.15 -35.06
C ILE A 147 36.77 11.02 -36.42
N GLN A 148 35.49 10.66 -36.43
CA GLN A 148 34.73 10.50 -37.68
C GLN A 148 34.47 11.82 -38.39
N GLU A 149 34.23 12.92 -37.65
CA GLU A 149 34.06 14.28 -38.21
C GLU A 149 35.38 14.78 -38.80
N VAL A 150 36.49 14.61 -38.08
CA VAL A 150 37.82 15.03 -38.54
C VAL A 150 38.30 14.19 -39.74
N LYS A 151 37.99 12.89 -39.74
CA LYS A 151 38.24 12.02 -40.89
C LYS A 151 37.43 12.48 -42.11
N LEU A 152 36.15 12.78 -41.92
CA LEU A 152 35.27 13.27 -42.99
C LEU A 152 35.79 14.60 -43.58
N GLN A 153 36.35 15.47 -42.76
CA GLN A 153 36.97 16.73 -43.19
C GLN A 153 38.12 16.50 -44.18
N ALA A 154 39.04 15.57 -43.89
CA ALA A 154 40.13 15.22 -44.82
C ALA A 154 39.62 14.67 -46.16
N TYR A 155 38.52 13.89 -46.15
CA TYR A 155 37.88 13.44 -47.39
C TYR A 155 37.18 14.59 -48.13
N ARG A 156 36.57 15.54 -47.41
CA ARG A 156 35.89 16.71 -47.99
C ARG A 156 36.88 17.63 -48.72
N GLU A 157 38.04 17.87 -48.12
CA GLU A 157 39.11 18.70 -48.71
C GLU A 157 39.71 18.06 -49.95
N VAL A 158 40.04 16.76 -49.90
CA VAL A 158 40.54 16.03 -51.07
C VAL A 158 39.50 15.95 -52.19
N PHE A 159 38.21 15.84 -51.85
CA PHE A 159 37.13 15.87 -52.83
C PHE A 159 36.92 17.26 -53.45
N GLU A 160 37.14 18.35 -52.69
CA GLU A 160 37.12 19.71 -53.23
C GLU A 160 38.24 19.92 -54.25
N TYR A 161 39.49 19.56 -53.89
CA TYR A 161 40.62 19.63 -54.83
C TYR A 161 40.38 18.79 -56.09
N PHE A 162 39.72 17.63 -55.96
CA PHE A 162 39.35 16.80 -57.10
C PHE A 162 38.29 17.47 -58.00
N ILE A 163 37.28 18.11 -57.41
CA ILE A 163 36.21 18.80 -58.16
C ILE A 163 36.74 20.06 -58.85
N GLU A 164 37.65 20.79 -58.21
CA GLU A 164 38.20 22.04 -58.73
C GLU A 164 38.95 21.85 -60.06
N ASP A 165 39.67 20.74 -60.22
CA ASP A 165 40.44 20.41 -61.42
C ASP A 165 39.58 19.88 -62.58
N LEU A 166 38.33 19.51 -62.33
CA LEU A 166 37.39 19.07 -63.36
C LEU A 166 36.69 20.28 -64.00
N LYS A 167 36.86 20.48 -65.31
CA LYS A 167 36.28 21.65 -65.99
C LYS A 167 34.82 21.46 -66.42
N THR A 168 34.44 20.25 -66.83
CA THR A 168 33.13 19.95 -67.43
C THR A 168 32.12 19.42 -66.42
N TYR A 169 32.55 18.62 -65.44
CA TYR A 169 31.67 17.94 -64.48
C TYR A 169 31.56 18.67 -63.12
N LYS A 170 32.33 19.74 -62.92
CA LYS A 170 32.37 20.49 -61.65
C LYS A 170 31.02 20.99 -61.15
N PRO A 171 30.14 21.59 -61.99
CA PRO A 171 28.83 22.05 -61.50
C PRO A 171 27.96 20.94 -60.92
N LEU A 172 27.98 19.73 -61.52
CA LEU A 172 27.23 18.58 -61.06
C LEU A 172 27.80 18.01 -59.76
N LEU A 173 29.11 17.80 -59.68
CA LEU A 173 29.75 17.23 -58.50
C LEU A 173 29.71 18.21 -57.31
N ALA A 174 29.84 19.51 -57.56
CA ALA A 174 29.66 20.54 -56.54
C ALA A 174 28.21 20.59 -56.03
N ALA A 175 27.21 20.45 -56.90
CA ALA A 175 25.81 20.35 -56.48
C ALA A 175 25.57 19.13 -55.59
N ILE A 176 26.08 17.96 -55.99
CA ILE A 176 25.97 16.73 -55.18
C ILE A 176 26.68 16.89 -53.82
N LYS A 177 27.89 17.46 -53.81
CA LYS A 177 28.62 17.77 -52.57
C LYS A 177 27.80 18.68 -51.65
N ASN A 178 27.25 19.77 -52.20
CA ASN A 178 26.46 20.74 -51.46
C ASN A 178 25.22 20.12 -50.80
N GLU A 179 24.51 19.21 -51.49
CA GLU A 179 23.38 18.48 -50.89
C GLU A 179 23.80 17.63 -49.68
N TYR A 180 24.93 16.93 -49.76
CA TYR A 180 25.47 16.19 -48.61
C TYR A 180 25.95 17.10 -47.48
N GLU A 181 26.53 18.26 -47.82
CA GLU A 181 26.97 19.23 -46.81
C GLU A 181 25.79 19.86 -46.07
N LEU A 182 24.72 20.23 -46.78
CA LEU A 182 23.49 20.76 -46.21
C LEU A 182 22.79 19.72 -45.31
N THR A 183 22.70 18.47 -45.77
CA THR A 183 22.08 17.40 -44.97
C THR A 183 22.90 17.06 -43.72
N LEU A 184 24.23 17.04 -43.80
CA LEU A 184 25.08 16.87 -42.61
C LEU A 184 24.92 18.00 -41.61
N ALA A 185 24.92 19.25 -42.07
CA ALA A 185 24.70 20.42 -41.20
C ALA A 185 23.34 20.36 -40.50
N TYR A 186 22.29 19.97 -41.24
CA TYR A 186 20.96 19.75 -40.67
C TYR A 186 20.97 18.68 -39.56
N MET A 187 21.63 17.54 -39.78
CA MET A 187 21.74 16.48 -38.77
C MET A 187 22.55 16.92 -37.55
N GLU A 188 23.61 17.70 -37.74
CA GLU A 188 24.41 18.27 -36.64
C GLU A 188 23.59 19.25 -35.78
N ASP A 189 22.76 20.10 -36.41
CA ASP A 189 21.88 21.01 -35.70
C ASP A 189 20.78 20.24 -34.94
N GLN A 190 20.18 19.19 -35.52
CA GLN A 190 19.27 18.31 -34.78
C GLN A 190 19.93 17.67 -33.55
N ILE A 191 21.18 17.22 -33.68
CA ILE A 191 21.93 16.67 -32.54
C ILE A 191 22.15 17.75 -31.46
N ARG A 192 22.44 18.99 -31.86
CA ARG A 192 22.63 20.12 -30.94
C ARG A 192 21.35 20.46 -30.17
N GLU A 193 20.19 20.41 -30.82
CA GLU A 193 18.89 20.62 -30.19
C GLU A 193 18.54 19.53 -29.15
N LEU A 194 18.96 18.29 -29.38
CA LEU A 194 18.71 17.17 -28.47
C LEU A 194 19.61 17.17 -27.22
N GLN A 195 20.79 17.83 -27.26
CA GLN A 195 21.70 17.91 -26.11
C GLN A 195 21.11 18.55 -24.84
N PRO A 196 20.44 19.72 -24.89
CA PRO A 196 19.83 20.32 -23.70
C PRO A 196 18.71 19.44 -23.13
N LEU A 197 17.94 18.74 -23.97
CA LEU A 197 16.91 17.81 -23.50
C LEU A 197 17.54 16.65 -22.72
N LYS A 198 18.63 16.08 -23.23
CA LYS A 198 19.40 15.04 -22.52
C LYS A 198 19.94 15.55 -21.18
N ALA A 199 20.49 16.77 -21.15
CA ALA A 199 20.97 17.38 -19.91
C ALA A 199 19.83 17.59 -18.89
N MET A 200 18.68 18.11 -19.34
CA MET A 200 17.50 18.29 -18.51
C MET A 200 17.02 16.95 -17.93
N MET A 201 16.94 15.90 -18.76
CA MET A 201 16.57 14.55 -18.31
C MET A 201 17.49 14.05 -17.19
N PHE A 202 18.81 14.22 -17.33
CA PHE A 202 19.74 13.85 -16.26
C PHE A 202 19.50 14.64 -14.97
N THR A 203 19.28 15.95 -15.07
CA THR A 203 18.98 16.76 -13.88
C THR A 203 17.67 16.36 -13.21
N THR A 204 16.63 16.02 -13.98
CA THR A 204 15.35 15.56 -13.42
C THR A 204 15.49 14.19 -12.76
N VAL A 205 16.27 13.27 -13.34
CA VAL A 205 16.54 11.96 -12.74
C VAL A 205 17.30 12.11 -11.43
N GLU A 206 18.32 12.98 -11.40
CA GLU A 206 19.08 13.26 -10.18
C GLU A 206 18.20 13.85 -9.08
N GLN A 207 17.32 14.81 -9.42
CA GLN A 207 16.35 15.37 -8.46
C GLN A 207 15.36 14.32 -7.94
N CYS A 208 14.87 13.43 -8.79
CA CYS A 208 14.02 12.32 -8.36
C CYS A 208 14.75 11.38 -7.41
N ASN A 209 15.99 11.00 -7.74
CA ASN A 209 16.82 10.16 -6.88
C ASN A 209 17.07 10.82 -5.51
N GLN A 210 17.37 12.12 -5.47
CA GLN A 210 17.55 12.85 -4.21
C GLN A 210 16.28 12.84 -3.36
N LYS A 211 15.10 13.01 -3.97
CA LYS A 211 13.82 12.92 -3.26
C LYS A 211 13.58 11.51 -2.70
N ILE A 212 13.85 10.48 -3.50
CA ILE A 212 13.73 9.09 -3.07
C ILE A 212 14.64 8.82 -1.86
N MET A 213 15.90 9.27 -1.92
CA MET A 213 16.85 9.09 -0.82
C MET A 213 16.41 9.83 0.46
N ALA A 214 15.88 11.04 0.33
CA ALA A 214 15.37 11.80 1.47
C ALA A 214 14.17 11.11 2.15
N ILE A 215 13.26 10.53 1.36
CA ILE A 215 12.13 9.74 1.87
C ILE A 215 12.65 8.51 2.62
N TYR A 216 13.58 7.75 2.03
CA TYR A 216 14.16 6.58 2.70
C TYR A 216 14.86 6.92 4.02
N GLU A 217 15.55 8.06 4.08
CA GLU A 217 16.21 8.50 5.31
C GLU A 217 15.18 8.88 6.39
N GLN A 218 14.13 9.61 6.01
CA GLN A 218 13.03 9.95 6.90
C GLN A 218 12.34 8.69 7.45
N GLU A 219 11.96 7.76 6.58
CA GLU A 219 11.34 6.48 6.97
C GLU A 219 12.26 5.68 7.91
N SER A 220 13.57 5.68 7.65
CA SER A 220 14.55 5.00 8.52
C SER A 220 14.60 5.60 9.92
N LEU A 221 14.46 6.93 10.04
CA LEU A 221 14.41 7.62 11.33
C LEU A 221 13.10 7.32 12.07
N GLU A 222 11.95 7.44 11.39
CA GLU A 222 10.64 7.15 11.96
C GLU A 222 10.52 5.68 12.41
N LEU A 223 11.05 4.74 11.62
CA LEU A 223 11.09 3.33 12.01
C LEU A 223 11.95 3.08 13.24
N LYS A 224 13.03 3.84 13.45
CA LYS A 224 13.86 3.73 14.66
C LYS A 224 13.12 4.27 15.87
N THR A 225 12.50 5.45 15.77
CA THR A 225 11.75 6.04 16.88
C THR A 225 10.58 5.15 17.29
N LEU A 226 9.82 4.61 16.32
CA LEU A 226 8.72 3.68 16.59
C LEU A 226 9.19 2.36 17.23
N LYS A 227 10.38 1.86 16.84
CA LYS A 227 10.98 0.68 17.48
C LYS A 227 11.36 0.96 18.93
N ASP A 228 11.94 2.11 19.21
CA ASP A 228 12.33 2.52 20.56
C ASP A 228 11.08 2.69 21.45
N GLU A 229 10.04 3.35 20.94
CA GLU A 229 8.75 3.50 21.62
C GLU A 229 8.09 2.15 21.90
N LYS A 230 8.08 1.24 20.93
CA LYS A 230 7.57 -0.13 21.12
C LYS A 230 8.30 -0.83 22.27
N LEU A 231 9.63 -0.73 22.32
CA LEU A 231 10.41 -1.35 23.39
C LEU A 231 10.07 -0.76 24.76
N ASP A 232 9.86 0.55 24.83
CA ASP A 232 9.50 1.21 26.08
C ASP A 232 8.07 0.87 26.53
N LEU A 233 7.12 0.76 25.61
CA LEU A 233 5.77 0.27 25.90
C LEU A 233 5.79 -1.17 26.41
N LEU A 234 6.60 -2.05 25.81
CA LEU A 234 6.76 -3.43 26.30
C LEU A 234 7.30 -3.46 27.73
N LYS A 235 8.32 -2.65 28.06
CA LYS A 235 8.82 -2.53 29.44
C LYS A 235 7.74 -2.05 30.41
N GLN A 236 6.88 -1.12 29.98
CA GLN A 236 5.77 -0.65 30.81
C GLN A 236 4.72 -1.74 31.04
N ILE A 237 4.41 -2.55 30.01
CA ILE A 237 3.51 -3.70 30.13
C ILE A 237 4.09 -4.72 31.11
N ASP A 238 5.37 -5.06 30.99
CA ASP A 238 6.03 -6.02 31.89
C ASP A 238 5.98 -5.53 33.34
N LYS A 239 6.31 -4.26 33.59
CA LYS A 239 6.18 -3.64 34.91
C LYS A 239 4.73 -3.66 35.42
N SER A 240 3.75 -3.37 34.56
CA SER A 240 2.34 -3.44 34.94
C SER A 240 1.90 -4.88 35.24
N MET A 241 2.45 -5.87 34.55
CA MET A 241 2.17 -7.28 34.78
C MET A 241 2.77 -7.76 36.12
N GLU A 242 4.00 -7.35 36.44
CA GLU A 242 4.62 -7.63 37.74
C GLU A 242 3.83 -7.01 38.90
N THR A 243 3.43 -5.74 38.78
CA THR A 243 2.59 -5.08 39.80
C THR A 243 1.24 -5.78 39.97
N LYS A 244 0.59 -6.17 38.87
CA LYS A 244 -0.65 -6.96 38.93
C LYS A 244 -0.45 -8.30 39.64
N ASN A 245 0.63 -9.01 39.36
CA ASN A 245 0.93 -10.30 39.98
C ASN A 245 1.18 -10.15 41.48
N THR A 246 1.99 -9.17 41.88
CA THR A 246 2.26 -8.89 43.31
C THR A 246 1.00 -8.51 44.08
N LEU A 247 0.13 -7.68 43.49
CA LEU A 247 -1.18 -7.35 44.09
C LEU A 247 -2.08 -8.58 44.20
N ARG A 248 -2.10 -9.44 43.18
CA ARG A 248 -2.89 -10.68 43.20
C ARG A 248 -2.42 -11.62 44.32
N GLU A 249 -1.11 -11.74 44.54
CA GLU A 249 -0.54 -12.49 45.66
C GLU A 249 -0.93 -11.89 47.01
N GLN A 250 -0.92 -10.56 47.15
CA GLN A 250 -1.37 -9.89 48.38
C GLN A 250 -2.85 -10.14 48.65
N VAL A 251 -3.72 -10.04 47.64
CA VAL A 251 -5.15 -10.35 47.75
C VAL A 251 -5.34 -11.81 48.18
N ALA A 252 -4.62 -12.75 47.58
CA ALA A 252 -4.69 -14.16 47.97
C ALA A 252 -4.30 -14.37 49.44
N LYS A 253 -3.19 -13.72 49.90
CA LYS A 253 -2.77 -13.77 51.30
C LYS A 253 -3.84 -13.22 52.25
N LEU A 254 -4.41 -12.05 51.93
CA LEU A 254 -5.47 -11.44 52.74
C LEU A 254 -6.73 -12.32 52.78
N GLN A 255 -7.11 -12.93 51.66
CA GLN A 255 -8.23 -13.88 51.63
C GLN A 255 -7.97 -15.09 52.53
N THR A 256 -6.75 -15.65 52.53
CA THR A 256 -6.40 -16.77 53.42
C THR A 256 -6.41 -16.36 54.89
N GLU A 257 -5.87 -15.19 55.24
CA GLU A 257 -5.89 -14.69 56.62
C GLU A 257 -7.32 -14.45 57.10
N LEU A 258 -8.15 -13.83 56.25
CA LEU A 258 -9.57 -13.63 56.53
C LEU A 258 -10.29 -14.96 56.78
N GLN A 259 -10.06 -15.99 55.95
CA GLN A 259 -10.62 -17.33 56.18
C GLN A 259 -10.17 -17.94 57.50
N ILE A 260 -8.89 -17.79 57.86
CA ILE A 260 -8.34 -18.24 59.15
C ILE A 260 -9.03 -17.52 60.31
N GLN A 261 -9.22 -16.20 60.22
CA GLN A 261 -9.89 -15.41 61.25
C GLN A 261 -11.38 -15.78 61.38
N TYR A 262 -12.10 -15.94 60.27
CA TYR A 262 -13.49 -16.42 60.30
C TYR A 262 -13.62 -17.79 60.95
N LYS A 263 -12.68 -18.71 60.67
CA LYS A 263 -12.66 -20.03 61.31
C LYS A 263 -12.45 -19.91 62.82
N LYS A 264 -11.46 -19.11 63.27
CA LYS A 264 -11.22 -18.86 64.70
C LYS A 264 -12.45 -18.29 65.40
N TYR A 265 -13.10 -17.28 64.80
CA TYR A 265 -14.31 -16.69 65.35
C TYR A 265 -15.44 -17.70 65.51
N ARG A 266 -15.63 -18.57 64.50
CA ARG A 266 -16.62 -19.64 64.54
C ARG A 266 -16.32 -20.66 65.63
N ASP A 267 -15.06 -21.10 65.73
CA ASP A 267 -14.61 -22.05 66.75
C ASP A 267 -14.81 -21.48 68.17
N GLU A 268 -14.50 -20.18 68.38
CA GLU A 268 -14.78 -19.48 69.65
C GLU A 268 -16.28 -19.36 69.94
N TYR A 269 -17.10 -19.03 68.94
CA TYR A 269 -18.54 -18.92 69.09
C TYR A 269 -19.16 -20.27 69.50
N ASP A 270 -18.76 -21.36 68.83
CA ASP A 270 -19.22 -22.71 69.14
C ASP A 270 -18.83 -23.12 70.58
N ALA A 271 -17.61 -22.77 71.03
CA ALA A 271 -17.17 -22.97 72.40
C ALA A 271 -18.00 -22.17 73.42
N ARG A 272 -18.29 -20.89 73.15
CA ARG A 272 -19.16 -20.05 74.03
C ARG A 272 -20.58 -20.59 74.09
N ARG A 273 -21.14 -21.04 72.97
CA ARG A 273 -22.48 -21.62 72.92
C ARG A 273 -22.59 -22.87 73.79
N LEU A 274 -21.57 -23.74 73.76
CA LEU A 274 -21.49 -24.91 74.62
C LEU A 274 -21.51 -24.49 76.11
N LEU A 275 -20.66 -23.53 76.49
CA LEU A 275 -20.59 -23.03 77.86
C LEU A 275 -21.91 -22.40 78.35
N LEU A 276 -22.60 -21.63 77.51
CA LEU A 276 -23.92 -21.08 77.87
C LEU A 276 -24.95 -22.19 78.11
N SER A 277 -24.94 -23.23 77.27
CA SER A 277 -25.82 -24.40 77.47
C SER A 277 -25.55 -25.06 78.82
N ASP A 278 -24.29 -25.25 79.18
CA ASP A 278 -23.90 -25.83 80.47
C ASP A 278 -24.36 -24.93 81.64
N ILE A 279 -24.15 -23.60 81.55
CA ILE A 279 -24.60 -22.65 82.59
C ILE A 279 -26.12 -22.67 82.76
N ASN A 280 -26.87 -22.71 81.67
CA ASN A 280 -28.34 -22.73 81.72
C ASN A 280 -28.85 -24.03 82.36
N ASN A 281 -28.25 -25.17 82.03
CA ASN A 281 -28.56 -26.44 82.67
C ASN A 281 -28.32 -26.38 84.20
N LEU A 282 -27.20 -25.77 84.63
CA LEU A 282 -26.89 -25.59 86.05
C LEU A 282 -27.87 -24.62 86.75
N ARG A 283 -28.33 -23.55 86.10
CA ARG A 283 -29.34 -22.64 86.68
C ARG A 283 -30.72 -23.25 86.79
N ALA A 284 -31.15 -24.04 85.80
CA ALA A 284 -32.44 -24.72 85.86
C ALA A 284 -32.53 -25.64 87.09
N GLN A 285 -31.42 -26.32 87.42
CA GLN A 285 -31.30 -27.10 88.67
C GLN A 285 -31.38 -26.24 89.94
N GLN A 286 -31.06 -24.95 89.85
CA GLN A 286 -31.07 -24.02 90.98
C GLN A 286 -32.44 -23.33 91.17
N GLU A 287 -33.17 -23.05 90.10
CA GLU A 287 -34.49 -22.39 90.16
C GLU A 287 -35.64 -23.30 90.63
N GLU A 288 -35.53 -24.62 90.50
CA GLU A 288 -36.48 -25.57 91.12
C GLU A 288 -36.57 -25.44 92.66
N SER A 289 -35.76 -24.58 93.30
CA SER A 289 -35.63 -24.49 94.75
C SER A 289 -36.37 -23.33 95.46
N LYS A 290 -37.05 -22.37 94.79
CA LYS A 290 -37.73 -21.26 95.51
C LYS A 290 -38.99 -20.67 94.82
N PRO A 291 -40.12 -20.46 95.55
CA PRO A 291 -41.27 -19.71 95.03
C PRO A 291 -41.39 -18.26 95.55
N SER A 292 -41.93 -17.41 94.66
CA SER A 292 -42.23 -15.97 94.73
C SER A 292 -43.46 -15.59 95.55
N GLU A 293 -43.61 -14.30 95.88
CA GLU A 293 -44.93 -13.66 95.96
C GLU A 293 -44.91 -12.14 95.67
N LEU A 294 -45.97 -11.68 95.02
CA LEU A 294 -46.24 -10.32 94.50
C LEU A 294 -47.32 -9.64 95.35
N GLN A 295 -47.15 -8.37 95.73
CA GLN A 295 -48.23 -7.53 96.27
C GLN A 295 -47.86 -6.05 96.13
N ALA A 296 -48.52 -5.26 95.26
CA ALA A 296 -48.05 -3.89 95.01
C ALA A 296 -49.00 -2.93 94.23
N ASP A 297 -50.31 -2.90 94.48
CA ASP A 297 -51.22 -1.98 93.75
C ASP A 297 -51.21 -0.51 94.24
N ILE A 298 -50.52 -0.19 95.35
CA ILE A 298 -50.22 1.22 95.76
C ILE A 298 -48.80 1.62 95.33
N VAL A 299 -47.96 0.60 95.15
CA VAL A 299 -46.66 0.68 94.49
C VAL A 299 -46.85 0.94 92.99
N GLU A 300 -48.02 0.67 92.39
CA GLU A 300 -48.26 0.81 90.96
C GLU A 300 -48.06 2.23 90.40
N ASP A 301 -48.34 3.28 91.18
CA ASP A 301 -48.19 4.67 90.74
C ASP A 301 -46.75 5.21 90.95
N THR A 302 -46.10 4.75 92.03
CA THR A 302 -44.64 4.92 92.20
C THR A 302 -43.88 4.06 91.21
N VAL A 303 -44.44 2.92 90.78
CA VAL A 303 -43.92 2.03 89.75
C VAL A 303 -44.13 2.66 88.40
N LYS A 304 -45.23 3.33 88.10
CA LYS A 304 -45.39 4.09 86.85
C LYS A 304 -44.36 5.21 86.76
N LEU A 305 -44.13 5.95 87.84
CA LEU A 305 -43.09 6.98 87.88
C LEU A 305 -41.68 6.36 87.76
N ASN A 306 -41.38 5.30 88.49
CA ASN A 306 -40.10 4.58 88.37
C ASN A 306 -39.95 3.87 87.02
N LEU A 307 -41.04 3.44 86.39
CA LEU A 307 -41.08 2.83 85.07
C LEU A 307 -40.83 3.90 84.02
N ALA A 308 -41.45 5.08 84.11
CA ALA A 308 -41.15 6.22 83.26
C ALA A 308 -39.70 6.70 83.43
N LEU A 309 -39.19 6.75 84.67
CA LEU A 309 -37.79 7.09 84.95
C LEU A 309 -36.84 5.99 84.42
N LYS A 310 -37.23 4.72 84.52
CA LYS A 310 -36.47 3.59 83.97
C LYS A 310 -36.48 3.59 82.44
N VAL A 311 -37.62 3.88 81.82
CA VAL A 311 -37.79 4.01 80.38
C VAL A 311 -36.96 5.18 79.87
N THR A 312 -37.04 6.35 80.49
CA THR A 312 -36.19 7.51 80.10
C THR A 312 -34.70 7.25 80.29
N ARG A 313 -34.29 6.51 81.34
CA ARG A 313 -32.90 6.05 81.48
C ARG A 313 -32.51 5.06 80.39
N GLN A 314 -33.40 4.12 80.05
CA GLN A 314 -33.19 3.16 78.98
C GLN A 314 -33.09 3.86 77.63
N ASP A 315 -33.96 4.83 77.35
CA ASP A 315 -33.94 5.64 76.14
C ASP A 315 -32.67 6.48 76.05
N LEU A 316 -32.23 7.08 77.16
CA LEU A 316 -30.94 7.77 77.21
C LEU A 316 -29.80 6.80 76.92
N THR A 317 -29.78 5.61 77.52
CA THR A 317 -28.74 4.62 77.22
C THR A 317 -28.81 4.12 75.78
N MET A 318 -30.02 3.96 75.22
CA MET A 318 -30.24 3.55 73.84
C MET A 318 -29.73 4.63 72.89
N LEU A 319 -30.08 5.90 73.10
CA LEU A 319 -29.58 7.04 72.33
C LEU A 319 -28.07 7.21 72.49
N GLN A 320 -27.53 6.95 73.68
CA GLN A 320 -26.07 7.00 73.91
C GLN A 320 -25.37 5.87 73.17
N VAL A 321 -25.97 4.68 73.14
CA VAL A 321 -25.47 3.54 72.36
C VAL A 321 -25.59 3.85 70.87
N GLU A 322 -26.72 4.37 70.39
CA GLU A 322 -26.93 4.76 69.00
C GLU A 322 -25.97 5.86 68.56
N LEU A 323 -25.70 6.84 69.43
CA LEU A 323 -24.70 7.87 69.19
C LEU A 323 -23.29 7.28 69.17
N ASN A 324 -23.00 6.31 70.03
CA ASN A 324 -21.72 5.62 70.03
C ASN A 324 -21.57 4.66 68.83
N THR A 325 -22.64 4.01 68.36
CA THR A 325 -22.64 3.18 67.16
C THR A 325 -22.49 4.04 65.93
N MET A 326 -23.24 5.14 65.80
CA MET A 326 -23.05 6.12 64.73
C MET A 326 -21.63 6.68 64.78
N LYS A 327 -21.10 7.07 65.95
CA LYS A 327 -19.73 7.56 66.07
C LYS A 327 -18.67 6.50 65.75
N ALA A 328 -18.94 5.21 65.97
CA ALA A 328 -18.06 4.12 65.58
C ALA A 328 -18.17 3.81 64.08
N GLU A 329 -19.39 3.81 63.52
CA GLU A 329 -19.69 3.63 62.10
C GLU A 329 -19.08 4.75 61.25
N TYR A 330 -19.15 6.01 61.72
CA TYR A 330 -18.53 7.17 61.09
C TYR A 330 -17.10 7.44 61.55
N GLY A 331 -16.61 6.73 62.57
CA GLY A 331 -15.25 6.89 63.10
C GLY A 331 -14.17 6.42 62.14
N ASP A 332 -14.52 5.46 61.27
CA ASP A 332 -13.68 4.89 60.21
C ASP A 332 -14.05 5.38 58.80
N VAL A 333 -14.95 6.36 58.68
CA VAL A 333 -15.32 6.91 57.37
C VAL A 333 -14.21 7.84 56.91
N ILE A 334 -13.41 7.30 55.98
CA ILE A 334 -12.35 7.91 55.17
C ILE A 334 -11.61 9.03 55.91
N PRO A 335 -10.45 8.73 56.54
CA PRO A 335 -9.57 9.75 57.09
C PRO A 335 -9.43 10.90 56.10
N ARG A 336 -9.56 12.15 56.56
CA ARG A 336 -9.58 13.34 55.70
C ARG A 336 -8.45 13.39 54.66
N ARG A 337 -7.29 12.82 55.02
CA ARG A 337 -6.15 12.63 54.12
C ARG A 337 -6.44 11.71 52.92
N GLU A 338 -7.15 10.60 53.11
CA GLU A 338 -7.54 9.70 52.04
C GLU A 338 -8.61 10.32 51.15
N PHE A 339 -9.52 11.13 51.72
CA PHE A 339 -10.49 11.91 50.95
C PHE A 339 -9.78 12.93 50.05
N GLU A 340 -8.83 13.70 50.60
CA GLU A 340 -8.03 14.68 49.84
C GLU A 340 -7.20 14.00 48.73
N ILE A 341 -6.65 12.81 48.98
CA ILE A 341 -5.96 12.01 47.96
C ILE A 341 -6.93 11.53 46.89
N LEU A 342 -8.10 11.03 47.28
CA LEU A 342 -9.12 10.55 46.35
C LEU A 342 -9.67 11.68 45.48
N GLU A 343 -9.90 12.85 46.07
CA GLU A 343 -10.32 14.08 45.38
C GLU A 343 -9.25 14.55 44.39
N LYS A 344 -7.97 14.55 44.78
CA LYS A 344 -6.87 14.84 43.85
C LYS A 344 -6.83 13.85 42.68
N ASN A 345 -6.93 12.55 42.95
CA ASN A 345 -6.93 11.52 41.93
C ASN A 345 -8.14 11.65 40.98
N TYR A 346 -9.31 12.00 41.53
CA TYR A 346 -10.51 12.25 40.75
C TYR A 346 -10.31 13.45 39.81
N ASN A 347 -9.76 14.56 40.30
CA ASN A 347 -9.49 15.74 39.50
C ASN A 347 -8.47 15.44 38.39
N GLU A 348 -7.38 14.73 38.69
CA GLU A 348 -6.40 14.29 37.69
C GLU A 348 -7.01 13.37 36.62
N LEU A 349 -7.91 12.46 37.03
CA LEU A 349 -8.62 11.58 36.10
C LEU A 349 -9.60 12.36 35.22
N HIS A 350 -10.28 13.34 35.80
CA HIS A 350 -11.22 14.22 35.10
C HIS A 350 -10.50 15.05 34.03
N GLU A 351 -9.36 15.66 34.35
CA GLU A 351 -8.55 16.41 33.37
C GLU A 351 -8.08 15.53 32.21
N LYS A 352 -7.62 14.30 32.50
CA LYS A 352 -7.25 13.32 31.46
C LYS A 352 -8.44 12.95 30.59
N HIS A 353 -9.60 12.76 31.19
CA HIS A 353 -10.82 12.45 30.45
C HIS A 353 -11.21 13.61 29.52
N GLU A 354 -11.16 14.85 30.00
CA GLU A 354 -11.43 16.03 29.16
C GLU A 354 -10.42 16.16 28.01
N HIS A 355 -9.14 15.86 28.24
CA HIS A 355 -8.14 15.90 27.17
C HIS A 355 -8.42 14.85 26.09
N ILE A 356 -8.66 13.59 26.48
CA ILE A 356 -9.01 12.51 25.55
C ILE A 356 -10.31 12.84 24.80
N GLN A 357 -11.28 13.44 25.48
CA GLN A 357 -12.53 13.86 24.86
C GLN A 357 -12.32 14.95 23.80
N LYS A 358 -11.42 15.91 24.04
CA LYS A 358 -11.04 16.93 23.05
C LYS A 358 -10.36 16.29 21.84
N ASP A 359 -9.40 15.40 22.06
CA ASP A 359 -8.66 14.71 20.99
C ASP A 359 -9.61 13.83 20.16
N HIS A 360 -10.53 13.12 20.81
CA HIS A 360 -11.55 12.33 20.13
C HIS A 360 -12.44 13.21 19.24
N ASN A 361 -12.86 14.38 19.74
CA ASN A 361 -13.64 15.33 18.97
C ASN A 361 -12.84 15.89 17.79
N GLN A 362 -11.55 16.17 17.97
CA GLN A 362 -10.67 16.62 16.90
C GLN A 362 -10.53 15.56 15.80
N ILE A 363 -10.20 14.32 16.17
CA ILE A 363 -10.09 13.19 15.22
C ILE A 363 -11.40 12.99 14.47
N LYS A 364 -12.54 13.16 15.14
CA LYS A 364 -13.86 13.05 14.50
C LYS A 364 -14.09 14.14 13.44
N VAL A 365 -13.62 15.37 13.70
CA VAL A 365 -13.66 16.46 12.71
C VAL A 365 -12.73 16.17 11.55
N GLU A 366 -11.48 15.76 11.82
CA GLU A 366 -10.49 15.40 10.79
C GLU A 366 -10.98 14.23 9.91
N TYR A 367 -11.63 13.25 10.52
CA TYR A 367 -12.26 12.15 9.78
C TYR A 367 -13.40 12.65 8.87
N SER A 368 -14.24 13.57 9.37
CA SER A 368 -15.32 14.16 8.58
C SER A 368 -14.78 14.95 7.38
N THR A 369 -13.74 15.76 7.58
CA THR A 369 -13.13 16.53 6.49
C THR A 369 -12.46 15.62 5.47
N LEU A 370 -11.75 14.58 5.91
CA LEU A 370 -11.14 13.59 5.02
C LEU A 370 -12.20 12.84 4.21
N LEU A 371 -13.33 12.49 4.83
CA LEU A 371 -14.46 11.87 4.16
C LEU A 371 -15.07 12.78 3.08
N GLU A 372 -15.17 14.08 3.35
CA GLU A 372 -15.62 15.07 2.37
C GLU A 372 -14.65 15.21 1.19
N VAL A 373 -13.35 15.28 1.47
CA VAL A 373 -12.30 15.31 0.43
C VAL A 373 -12.33 14.04 -0.41
N HIS A 374 -12.46 12.86 0.21
CA HIS A 374 -12.56 11.59 -0.50
C HIS A 374 -13.78 11.55 -1.43
N LYS A 375 -14.95 12.02 -0.95
CA LYS A 375 -16.15 12.15 -1.80
C LYS A 375 -15.91 13.06 -2.99
N TYR A 376 -15.28 14.22 -2.77
CA TYR A 376 -14.94 15.15 -3.84
C TYR A 376 -13.99 14.53 -4.88
N ILE A 377 -12.91 13.88 -4.44
CA ILE A 377 -11.94 13.21 -5.32
C ILE A 377 -12.62 12.10 -6.13
N THR A 378 -13.51 11.32 -5.49
CA THR A 378 -14.28 10.28 -6.17
C THR A 378 -15.14 10.86 -7.28
N ILE A 379 -15.86 11.96 -7.02
CA ILE A 379 -16.66 12.66 -8.03
C ILE A 379 -15.79 13.17 -9.18
N GLN A 380 -14.62 13.77 -8.89
CA GLN A 380 -13.69 14.23 -9.93
C GLN A 380 -13.14 13.08 -10.77
N ARG A 381 -12.77 11.97 -10.12
CA ARG A 381 -12.33 10.74 -10.80
C ARG A 381 -13.41 10.22 -11.74
N ASP A 382 -14.65 10.11 -11.26
CA ASP A 382 -15.77 9.60 -12.06
C ASP A 382 -16.07 10.52 -13.25
N LYS A 383 -15.95 11.83 -13.06
CA LYS A 383 -16.05 12.81 -14.15
C LYS A 383 -14.96 12.60 -15.20
N LEU A 384 -13.71 12.43 -14.79
CA LEU A 384 -12.61 12.16 -15.73
C LEU A 384 -12.76 10.82 -16.45
N LEU A 385 -13.26 9.79 -15.76
CA LEU A 385 -13.58 8.50 -16.38
C LEU A 385 -14.66 8.66 -17.46
N LEU A 386 -15.73 9.40 -17.17
CA LEU A 386 -16.77 9.73 -18.15
C LEU A 386 -16.21 10.52 -19.34
N GLU A 387 -15.31 11.48 -19.12
CA GLU A 387 -14.64 12.21 -20.20
C GLU A 387 -13.78 11.27 -21.06
N ILE A 388 -13.02 10.35 -20.45
CA ILE A 388 -12.23 9.34 -21.16
C ILE A 388 -13.15 8.41 -21.98
N GLU A 389 -14.27 7.96 -21.41
CA GLU A 389 -15.25 7.15 -22.14
C GLU A 389 -15.89 7.92 -23.30
N GLN A 390 -16.18 9.21 -23.14
CA GLN A 390 -16.63 10.09 -24.22
C GLN A 390 -15.57 10.25 -25.31
N PHE A 391 -14.29 10.39 -24.95
CA PHE A 391 -13.19 10.42 -25.93
C PHE A 391 -13.01 9.07 -26.63
N LYS A 392 -13.14 7.94 -25.92
CA LYS A 392 -13.08 6.60 -26.53
C LYS A 392 -14.26 6.33 -27.45
N THR A 393 -15.47 6.73 -27.08
CA THR A 393 -16.67 6.56 -27.92
C THR A 393 -16.67 7.49 -29.12
N SER A 394 -16.17 8.73 -28.99
CA SER A 394 -15.96 9.63 -30.13
C SER A 394 -14.80 9.20 -31.03
N ALA A 395 -13.72 8.62 -30.48
CA ALA A 395 -12.64 8.00 -31.26
C ALA A 395 -13.07 6.68 -31.93
N SER A 396 -14.05 5.97 -31.37
CA SER A 396 -14.63 4.74 -31.95
C SER A 396 -15.45 5.00 -33.23
N VAL A 397 -15.83 6.26 -33.51
CA VAL A 397 -16.41 6.66 -34.80
C VAL A 397 -15.34 6.77 -35.91
N SER A 398 -14.05 6.68 -35.56
CA SER A 398 -12.96 6.66 -36.53
C SER A 398 -11.86 5.67 -36.15
N GLY A 399 -12.00 4.43 -36.61
CA GLY A 399 -10.86 3.54 -36.87
C GLY A 399 -10.35 2.74 -35.67
N ALA A 400 -10.38 1.42 -35.82
CA ALA A 400 -9.87 0.42 -34.90
C ALA A 400 -8.43 0.70 -34.44
N ILE A 401 -8.19 0.62 -33.12
CA ILE A 401 -6.92 0.21 -32.51
C ILE A 401 -7.22 -0.51 -31.18
N VAL A 402 -6.57 -1.67 -31.02
CA VAL A 402 -6.51 -2.54 -29.84
C VAL A 402 -5.97 -1.77 -28.63
N PRO A 403 -6.50 -1.93 -27.40
CA PRO A 403 -5.92 -1.27 -26.23
C PRO A 403 -4.66 -2.01 -25.79
N ALA A 404 -3.52 -1.30 -25.85
CA ALA A 404 -2.30 -1.66 -25.15
C ALA A 404 -2.51 -1.44 -23.64
N GLU A 405 -2.10 -2.43 -22.86
CA GLU A 405 -2.11 -2.44 -21.40
C GLU A 405 -1.32 -1.24 -20.86
N SER A 406 -2.02 -0.38 -20.13
CA SER A 406 -1.43 0.68 -19.33
C SER A 406 -1.15 0.11 -17.95
N GLN A 407 0.11 0.21 -17.55
CA GLN A 407 0.66 -0.30 -16.30
C GLN A 407 0.06 0.49 -15.12
N GLU A 408 -0.94 -0.08 -14.47
CA GLU A 408 -1.60 0.48 -13.28
C GLU A 408 -0.73 0.26 -12.01
N PRO A 409 -0.81 1.15 -11.00
CA PRO A 409 -0.11 1.05 -9.71
C PRO A 409 -0.43 -0.22 -8.90
N SER A 410 -1.33 -1.08 -9.37
CA SER A 410 -1.61 -2.41 -8.83
C SER A 410 -0.43 -3.38 -8.97
N GLN A 411 0.46 -3.21 -9.95
CA GLN A 411 1.62 -4.10 -10.11
C GLN A 411 2.67 -3.94 -9.00
N ILE A 412 2.89 -2.73 -8.49
CA ILE A 412 3.87 -2.49 -7.42
C ILE A 412 3.36 -3.08 -6.08
N MET A 413 2.06 -2.93 -5.81
CA MET A 413 1.44 -3.51 -4.61
C MET A 413 1.39 -5.05 -4.71
N HIS A 414 1.10 -5.61 -5.88
CA HIS A 414 1.18 -7.05 -6.12
C HIS A 414 2.61 -7.59 -6.06
N GLU A 415 3.63 -6.85 -6.51
CA GLU A 415 5.04 -7.27 -6.42
C GLU A 415 5.59 -7.25 -4.98
N ILE A 416 5.13 -6.32 -4.15
CA ILE A 416 5.47 -6.26 -2.71
C ILE A 416 4.78 -7.42 -1.96
N GLU A 417 3.48 -7.64 -2.17
CA GLU A 417 2.76 -8.78 -1.58
C GLU A 417 3.33 -10.14 -2.06
N LYS A 418 3.74 -10.24 -3.33
CA LYS A 418 4.35 -11.45 -3.92
C LYS A 418 5.68 -11.79 -3.24
N LYS A 419 6.49 -10.79 -2.89
CA LYS A 419 7.73 -10.99 -2.11
C LYS A 419 7.47 -11.39 -0.66
N GLU A 420 6.47 -10.79 0.00
CA GLU A 420 6.17 -11.11 1.41
C GLU A 420 5.61 -12.52 1.60
N THR A 421 4.99 -13.11 0.58
CA THR A 421 4.35 -14.43 0.64
C THR A 421 5.20 -15.56 0.07
N GLU A 422 6.23 -15.28 -0.73
CA GLU A 422 7.24 -16.26 -1.15
C GLU A 422 8.14 -16.71 0.01
N ASP A 423 8.30 -15.86 1.05
CA ASP A 423 9.15 -16.11 2.22
C ASP A 423 8.42 -16.80 3.41
N LEU A 424 7.11 -17.08 3.30
CA LEU A 424 6.32 -17.70 4.38
C LEU A 424 6.30 -19.23 4.28
N GLU A 425 6.75 -19.92 5.34
CA GLU A 425 6.69 -21.39 5.47
C GLU A 425 5.26 -21.91 5.70
N GLU A 426 4.36 -21.07 6.23
CA GLU A 426 2.98 -21.42 6.59
C GLU A 426 2.03 -20.25 6.28
N PHE A 427 0.82 -20.56 5.80
CA PHE A 427 -0.28 -19.61 5.60
C PHE A 427 -1.17 -19.55 6.84
N GLU A 428 -1.67 -18.36 7.18
CA GLU A 428 -2.70 -18.19 8.20
C GLU A 428 -4.10 -18.50 7.62
N GLY A 429 -4.89 -19.32 8.33
CA GLY A 429 -6.26 -19.65 7.96
C GLY A 429 -7.19 -18.44 7.98
N LEU A 430 -8.03 -18.30 6.96
CA LEU A 430 -8.91 -17.15 6.74
C LEU A 430 -10.19 -17.15 7.60
N GLY A 431 -10.40 -18.17 8.44
CA GLY A 431 -11.60 -18.26 9.27
C GLY A 431 -12.55 -19.38 8.84
N THR A 432 -13.44 -19.80 9.73
CA THR A 432 -14.57 -20.72 9.45
C THR A 432 -15.90 -20.01 9.16
N GLY A 433 -15.91 -18.68 9.03
CA GLY A 433 -17.10 -17.86 8.80
C GLY A 433 -17.79 -18.08 7.45
N GLU A 434 -19.05 -17.66 7.35
CA GLU A 434 -19.84 -17.75 6.11
C GLU A 434 -19.30 -16.84 4.99
N ASP A 435 -18.62 -15.76 5.37
CA ASP A 435 -17.96 -14.79 4.48
C ASP A 435 -16.71 -15.36 3.78
N VAL A 436 -16.20 -16.50 4.24
CA VAL A 436 -15.01 -17.17 3.69
C VAL A 436 -15.43 -18.22 2.66
N LEU A 437 -14.72 -18.26 1.52
CA LEU A 437 -14.97 -19.23 0.45
C LEU A 437 -14.93 -20.67 0.97
N LEU A 438 -15.89 -21.49 0.55
CA LEU A 438 -16.12 -22.85 1.08
C LEU A 438 -14.87 -23.73 1.14
N PHE A 439 -13.97 -23.61 0.17
CA PHE A 439 -12.73 -24.40 0.08
C PHE A 439 -11.56 -23.83 0.91
N LEU A 440 -11.70 -22.62 1.48
CA LEU A 440 -10.70 -21.96 2.33
C LEU A 440 -11.10 -21.89 3.80
N ARG A 441 -12.27 -22.41 4.18
CA ARG A 441 -12.74 -22.40 5.57
C ARG A 441 -11.87 -23.28 6.45
N HIS A 442 -10.93 -22.66 7.16
CA HIS A 442 -10.02 -23.33 8.08
C HIS A 442 -9.47 -22.32 9.08
N ASP A 443 -9.39 -22.74 10.34
CA ASP A 443 -8.80 -21.98 11.43
C ASP A 443 -7.45 -22.61 11.81
N GLY A 444 -6.37 -21.84 11.72
CA GLY A 444 -5.02 -22.28 12.06
C GLY A 444 -4.05 -22.26 10.88
N LEU A 445 -2.80 -22.65 11.15
CA LEU A 445 -1.69 -22.57 10.20
C LEU A 445 -1.74 -23.70 9.18
N VAL A 446 -1.52 -23.35 7.91
CA VAL A 446 -1.56 -24.27 6.77
C VAL A 446 -0.18 -24.28 6.09
N LYS A 447 0.42 -25.46 5.93
CA LYS A 447 1.77 -25.57 5.36
C LYS A 447 1.83 -25.11 3.90
N ASN A 448 2.74 -24.19 3.62
CA ASN A 448 3.06 -23.77 2.26
C ASN A 448 3.99 -24.81 1.62
N THR A 449 3.54 -25.45 0.54
CA THR A 449 4.36 -26.41 -0.21
C THR A 449 5.17 -25.74 -1.32
N GLN A 450 5.06 -24.42 -1.48
CA GLN A 450 5.77 -23.60 -2.47
C GLN A 450 5.69 -24.21 -3.87
N MET A 451 4.45 -24.45 -4.33
CA MET A 451 4.21 -25.03 -5.65
C MET A 451 4.82 -24.17 -6.75
N SER A 452 5.55 -24.80 -7.69
CA SER A 452 6.10 -24.06 -8.82
C SER A 452 4.99 -23.65 -9.79
N ARG A 453 5.24 -22.61 -10.60
CA ARG A 453 4.32 -22.17 -11.66
C ARG A 453 3.88 -23.34 -12.56
N LYS A 454 4.78 -24.27 -12.88
CA LYS A 454 4.47 -25.43 -13.72
C LYS A 454 3.51 -26.41 -13.04
N ASP A 455 3.66 -26.59 -11.73
CA ASP A 455 2.80 -27.47 -10.94
C ASP A 455 1.40 -26.88 -10.82
N ILE A 456 1.30 -25.56 -10.63
CA ILE A 456 0.02 -24.83 -10.61
C ILE A 456 -0.70 -24.98 -11.94
N VAL A 457 -0.02 -24.74 -13.07
CA VAL A 457 -0.63 -24.92 -14.41
C VAL A 457 -1.11 -26.36 -14.62
N SER A 458 -0.31 -27.34 -14.20
CA SER A 458 -0.67 -28.76 -14.35
C SER A 458 -1.92 -29.11 -13.55
N VAL A 459 -1.99 -28.65 -12.30
CA VAL A 459 -3.15 -28.87 -11.43
C VAL A 459 -4.39 -28.13 -11.95
N VAL A 460 -4.26 -26.88 -12.42
CA VAL A 460 -5.37 -26.14 -13.02
C VAL A 460 -5.90 -26.86 -14.27
N MET A 461 -5.02 -27.37 -15.13
CA MET A 461 -5.41 -28.16 -16.31
C MET A 461 -6.15 -29.44 -15.92
N GLU A 462 -5.71 -30.14 -14.87
CA GLU A 462 -6.40 -31.32 -14.35
C GLU A 462 -7.79 -31.00 -13.81
N ILE A 463 -7.93 -29.90 -13.06
CA ILE A 463 -9.22 -29.44 -12.53
C ILE A 463 -10.18 -29.13 -13.67
N TRP A 464 -9.71 -28.44 -14.72
CA TRP A 464 -10.55 -28.14 -15.89
C TRP A 464 -10.98 -29.40 -16.63
N LYS A 465 -10.08 -30.36 -16.81
CA LYS A 465 -10.38 -31.63 -17.46
C LYS A 465 -11.44 -32.41 -16.70
N GLU A 466 -11.30 -32.52 -15.38
CA GLU A 466 -12.31 -33.21 -14.55
C GLU A 466 -13.61 -32.45 -14.47
N LYS A 467 -13.58 -31.11 -14.52
CA LYS A 467 -14.79 -30.31 -14.58
C LYS A 467 -15.58 -30.56 -15.86
N ILE A 468 -14.90 -30.55 -17.01
CA ILE A 468 -15.55 -30.82 -18.31
C ILE A 468 -16.20 -32.21 -18.28
N GLN A 469 -15.47 -33.21 -17.78
CA GLN A 469 -16.00 -34.56 -17.64
C GLN A 469 -17.21 -34.63 -16.68
N ALA A 470 -17.14 -33.95 -15.53
CA ALA A 470 -18.25 -33.94 -14.56
C ALA A 470 -19.49 -33.19 -15.08
N ASP A 471 -19.30 -32.09 -15.81
CA ASP A 471 -20.39 -31.34 -16.44
C ASP A 471 -21.04 -32.15 -17.59
N GLU A 472 -20.26 -32.96 -18.33
CA GLU A 472 -20.76 -33.89 -19.34
C GLU A 472 -21.55 -35.06 -18.74
N GLU A 473 -21.07 -35.64 -17.63
CA GLU A 473 -21.71 -36.77 -16.94
C GLU A 473 -23.00 -36.37 -16.20
N SER A 474 -23.05 -35.16 -15.63
CA SER A 474 -24.19 -34.67 -14.84
C SER A 474 -25.24 -33.91 -15.66
N GLY A 475 -24.88 -33.39 -16.84
CA GLY A 475 -25.77 -32.61 -17.70
C GLY A 475 -26.19 -31.25 -17.11
N ILE A 476 -25.69 -30.87 -15.94
CA ILE A 476 -26.02 -29.64 -15.22
C ILE A 476 -24.72 -28.99 -14.77
N ARG A 477 -24.47 -27.75 -15.20
CA ARG A 477 -23.30 -26.98 -14.75
C ARG A 477 -23.44 -26.62 -13.27
N SER A 478 -22.67 -27.28 -12.43
CA SER A 478 -22.60 -27.00 -10.99
C SER A 478 -21.82 -25.72 -10.69
N ASN A 479 -22.06 -25.11 -9.52
CA ASN A 479 -21.26 -23.97 -9.07
C ASN A 479 -19.80 -24.40 -8.97
N PHE A 480 -18.89 -23.64 -9.59
CA PHE A 480 -17.50 -24.03 -9.66
C PHE A 480 -16.83 -24.13 -8.28
N ALA A 481 -17.19 -23.29 -7.31
CA ALA A 481 -16.63 -23.36 -5.97
C ALA A 481 -17.02 -24.66 -5.24
N GLU A 482 -18.25 -25.14 -5.46
CA GLU A 482 -18.75 -26.41 -4.91
C GLU A 482 -18.09 -27.62 -5.59
N PHE A 483 -17.98 -27.57 -6.92
CA PHE A 483 -17.23 -28.57 -7.69
C PHE A 483 -15.78 -28.64 -7.23
N PHE A 484 -15.11 -27.50 -7.09
CA PHE A 484 -13.70 -27.42 -6.70
C PHE A 484 -13.46 -28.00 -5.31
N ASN A 485 -14.32 -27.69 -4.33
CA ASN A 485 -14.23 -28.30 -3.00
C ASN A 485 -14.45 -29.82 -3.05
N SER A 486 -15.45 -30.27 -3.81
CA SER A 486 -15.73 -31.71 -3.99
C SER A 486 -14.58 -32.45 -4.68
N PHE A 487 -13.95 -31.84 -5.68
CA PHE A 487 -12.77 -32.35 -6.36
C PHE A 487 -11.59 -32.50 -5.40
N LEU A 488 -11.31 -31.46 -4.60
CA LEU A 488 -10.19 -31.50 -3.65
C LEU A 488 -10.40 -32.57 -2.58
N GLN A 489 -11.62 -32.70 -2.05
CA GLN A 489 -11.97 -33.76 -1.09
C GLN A 489 -11.78 -35.16 -1.70
N LYS A 490 -12.22 -35.36 -2.95
CA LYS A 490 -12.10 -36.65 -3.64
C LYS A 490 -10.63 -37.01 -3.96
N LYS A 491 -9.79 -36.03 -4.26
CA LYS A 491 -8.41 -36.23 -4.72
C LYS A 491 -7.39 -36.26 -3.58
N TYR A 492 -7.51 -35.36 -2.63
CA TYR A 492 -6.49 -35.09 -1.61
C TYR A 492 -6.94 -35.45 -0.19
N GLY A 493 -8.22 -35.78 0.02
CA GLY A 493 -8.73 -36.27 1.31
C GLY A 493 -8.39 -35.35 2.46
N ASP A 494 -7.62 -35.84 3.44
CA ASP A 494 -7.21 -35.08 4.63
C ASP A 494 -6.32 -33.86 4.31
N LEU A 495 -5.70 -33.80 3.13
CA LEU A 495 -4.87 -32.68 2.68
C LEU A 495 -5.66 -31.62 1.90
N THR A 496 -6.99 -31.72 1.85
CA THR A 496 -7.87 -30.81 1.09
C THR A 496 -7.59 -29.34 1.38
N VAL A 497 -7.53 -28.97 2.66
CA VAL A 497 -7.28 -27.58 3.09
C VAL A 497 -5.89 -27.12 2.64
N GLN A 498 -4.87 -27.97 2.82
CA GLN A 498 -3.51 -27.63 2.42
C GLN A 498 -3.42 -27.36 0.92
N TRP A 499 -4.01 -28.23 0.08
CA TRP A 499 -4.03 -28.03 -1.37
C TRP A 499 -4.88 -26.85 -1.79
N ALA A 500 -6.02 -26.59 -1.12
CA ALA A 500 -6.85 -25.43 -1.40
C ALA A 500 -6.08 -24.11 -1.23
N TYR A 501 -5.35 -23.96 -0.12
CA TYR A 501 -4.54 -22.77 0.15
C TYR A 501 -3.37 -22.63 -0.83
N ASN A 502 -2.64 -23.72 -1.10
CA ASN A 502 -1.51 -23.69 -2.03
C ASN A 502 -1.92 -23.37 -3.47
N ILE A 503 -3.06 -23.91 -3.94
CA ILE A 503 -3.58 -23.59 -5.28
C ILE A 503 -4.09 -22.14 -5.33
N TYR A 504 -4.80 -21.70 -4.30
CA TYR A 504 -5.38 -20.35 -4.24
C TYR A 504 -4.29 -19.27 -4.25
N TYR A 505 -3.32 -19.36 -3.35
CA TYR A 505 -2.19 -18.42 -3.31
C TYR A 505 -1.29 -18.61 -4.54
N GLY A 506 -1.03 -19.84 -4.99
CA GLY A 506 -0.29 -20.07 -6.22
C GLY A 506 -0.90 -19.38 -7.45
N CYS A 507 -2.23 -19.38 -7.57
CA CYS A 507 -2.93 -18.66 -8.64
C CYS A 507 -2.84 -17.13 -8.46
N ARG A 508 -2.90 -16.62 -7.23
CA ARG A 508 -2.73 -15.19 -6.91
C ARG A 508 -1.35 -14.68 -7.33
N HIS A 509 -0.31 -15.50 -7.21
CA HIS A 509 1.08 -15.15 -7.55
C HIS A 509 1.39 -15.23 -9.05
N CYS A 510 0.62 -16.05 -9.78
CA CYS A 510 0.79 -16.26 -11.21
C CYS A 510 -0.26 -15.52 -12.04
N GLN A 511 -0.67 -14.31 -11.62
CA GLN A 511 -1.61 -13.47 -12.36
C GLN A 511 -1.07 -12.97 -13.72
N ASP A 512 0.24 -13.07 -13.95
CA ASP A 512 0.90 -12.76 -15.22
C ASP A 512 0.45 -13.71 -16.36
N ASP A 513 -0.12 -14.88 -16.04
CA ASP A 513 -0.61 -15.85 -17.01
C ASP A 513 -2.13 -15.71 -17.17
N ASP A 514 -2.57 -15.36 -18.38
CA ASP A 514 -3.99 -15.17 -18.72
C ASP A 514 -4.85 -16.37 -18.34
N TYR A 515 -4.34 -17.59 -18.52
CA TYR A 515 -5.09 -18.82 -18.24
C TYR A 515 -5.33 -19.01 -16.74
N ILE A 516 -4.30 -18.78 -15.93
CA ILE A 516 -4.38 -18.86 -14.47
C ILE A 516 -5.23 -17.71 -13.92
N ASN A 517 -5.09 -16.51 -14.47
CA ASN A 517 -5.87 -15.34 -14.07
C ASN A 517 -7.37 -15.55 -14.33
N ILE A 518 -7.74 -16.10 -15.48
CA ILE A 518 -9.15 -16.47 -15.78
C ILE A 518 -9.65 -17.50 -14.75
N PHE A 519 -8.88 -18.54 -14.46
CA PHE A 519 -9.24 -19.53 -13.45
C PHE A 519 -9.42 -18.92 -12.06
N PHE A 520 -8.52 -18.03 -11.64
CA PHE A 520 -8.57 -17.34 -10.35
C PHE A 520 -9.79 -16.43 -10.23
N ARG A 521 -10.11 -15.70 -11.29
CA ARG A 521 -11.32 -14.86 -11.36
C ARG A 521 -12.61 -15.68 -11.23
N ILE A 522 -12.63 -16.86 -11.84
CA ILE A 522 -13.75 -17.80 -11.74
C ILE A 522 -13.84 -18.40 -10.33
N LEU A 523 -12.72 -18.73 -9.69
CA LEU A 523 -12.69 -19.22 -8.30
C LEU A 523 -13.29 -18.20 -7.31
N ASN A 524 -12.99 -16.91 -7.50
CA ASN A 524 -13.49 -15.83 -6.65
C ASN A 524 -14.92 -15.38 -7.01
N GLY A 525 -15.57 -16.01 -7.99
CA GLY A 525 -16.94 -15.65 -8.42
C GLY A 525 -17.05 -14.32 -9.17
N THR A 526 -15.93 -13.70 -9.55
CA THR A 526 -15.91 -12.42 -10.28
C THR A 526 -16.32 -12.55 -11.75
N VAL A 527 -16.18 -13.75 -12.33
CA VAL A 527 -16.60 -14.07 -13.69
C VAL A 527 -17.39 -15.38 -13.69
N SER A 528 -18.62 -15.36 -14.22
CA SER A 528 -19.42 -16.56 -14.44
C SER A 528 -18.98 -17.30 -15.70
N LEU A 529 -19.02 -18.63 -15.69
CA LEU A 529 -18.65 -19.51 -16.81
C LEU A 529 -19.63 -19.41 -18.00
N CYS A 530 -19.58 -18.29 -18.72
CA CYS A 530 -20.24 -18.12 -20.01
C CYS A 530 -19.27 -18.29 -21.19
N PHE A 531 -17.96 -18.38 -20.95
CA PHE A 531 -16.98 -18.59 -22.01
C PHE A 531 -16.83 -20.07 -22.33
N ARG A 532 -17.30 -20.44 -23.52
CA ARG A 532 -16.86 -21.64 -24.23
C ARG A 532 -15.41 -21.39 -24.65
N VAL A 533 -14.46 -22.08 -24.02
CA VAL A 533 -13.08 -22.12 -24.50
C VAL A 533 -13.12 -22.80 -25.89
N PRO A 534 -12.45 -22.26 -26.92
CA PRO A 534 -12.41 -22.85 -28.26
C PRO A 534 -11.80 -24.25 -28.30
#